data_AF-A0A537K7U9-F1
#
_entry.id   AF-A0A537K7U9-F1
#
_cell.length_a   1.000
_cell.length_b   1.000
_cell.length_c   1.000
_cell.angle_alpha   90.00
_cell.angle_beta   90.00
_cell.angle_gamma   90.00
#
_symmetry.space_group_name_H-M   'P 1'
#
loop_
_entity.id
_entity.type
_entity.pdbx_description
1 polymer ?
#
loop_
_entity_poly.entity_id
_entity_poly.type
_entity_poly.pdbx_seq_one_letter_code
_entity_poly.pdbx_strand_id
1 'polypeptide(L)'
;MKNVKFLSTAFALLSICLTLTRCTPDTTGIKPSTEDVLIRNTWAIDYYYHNQDMTNSFGSSKILFSNSGAVGYLKDGLTVAGTWNNSVDASNNELITLQFNTTDANIIQLNKSWRLTDRTSSSLQFVETDGTTNILFRIKTQ
;
A
#
# COMPACT_ATOMS: atom_id res chain seq x y z
N MET A 1 -32.99 -64.23 46.98
CA MET A 1 -34.36 -64.40 46.45
C MET A 1 -34.72 -63.19 45.60
N LYS A 2 -35.32 -63.44 44.42
CA LYS A 2 -36.11 -62.53 43.56
C LYS A 2 -35.41 -61.42 42.75
N ASN A 3 -35.37 -61.70 41.45
CA ASN A 3 -35.19 -60.89 40.25
C ASN A 3 -36.16 -59.69 40.14
N VAL A 4 -35.72 -58.60 39.48
CA VAL A 4 -36.51 -57.70 38.59
C VAL A 4 -35.51 -57.04 37.61
N LYS A 5 -35.30 -57.51 36.37
CA LYS A 5 -35.94 -57.17 35.06
C LYS A 5 -36.14 -55.66 34.80
N PHE A 6 -35.32 -55.02 33.97
CA PHE A 6 -35.43 -54.81 32.49
C PHE A 6 -36.30 -53.60 32.08
N LEU A 7 -35.85 -52.95 30.98
CA LEU A 7 -36.43 -51.85 30.19
C LEU A 7 -36.31 -50.44 30.79
N SER A 8 -36.06 -49.33 30.07
CA SER A 8 -35.80 -48.97 28.66
C SER A 8 -36.44 -47.58 28.54
N THR A 9 -35.69 -46.49 28.30
CA THR A 9 -36.02 -45.43 27.32
C THR A 9 -35.11 -44.20 27.43
N ALA A 10 -34.84 -43.63 26.26
CA ALA A 10 -34.50 -42.23 25.99
C ALA A 10 -33.07 -41.76 26.31
N PHE A 11 -32.19 -42.14 25.38
CA PHE A 11 -31.12 -41.32 24.83
C PHE A 11 -31.56 -39.87 24.55
N ALA A 12 -30.61 -38.94 24.65
CA ALA A 12 -30.65 -37.55 24.19
C ALA A 12 -31.39 -36.50 25.06
N LEU A 13 -30.67 -35.97 26.05
CA LEU A 13 -30.80 -34.58 26.49
C LEU A 13 -29.43 -33.93 26.34
N LEU A 14 -29.13 -33.52 25.11
CA LEU A 14 -29.26 -32.13 24.65
C LEU A 14 -28.21 -31.22 25.30
N SER A 15 -26.98 -31.54 24.89
CA SER A 15 -25.81 -30.67 24.85
C SER A 15 -26.13 -29.35 24.13
N ILE A 16 -26.63 -28.35 24.85
CA ILE A 16 -26.91 -27.00 24.32
C ILE A 16 -26.40 -25.93 25.29
N CYS A 17 -25.75 -24.93 24.70
CA CYS A 17 -25.21 -23.69 25.29
C CYS A 17 -23.78 -23.74 25.86
N LEU A 18 -22.83 -24.20 25.04
CA LEU A 18 -21.60 -23.41 24.84
C LEU A 18 -21.80 -22.64 23.54
N THR A 19 -22.54 -21.54 23.61
CA THR A 19 -22.52 -20.54 22.54
C THR A 19 -21.13 -19.93 22.56
N LEU A 20 -20.21 -20.54 21.82
CA LEU A 20 -19.05 -19.87 21.29
C LEU A 20 -19.60 -18.62 20.61
N THR A 21 -19.42 -17.46 21.24
CA THR A 21 -19.49 -16.18 20.56
C THR A 21 -18.41 -16.23 19.49
N ARG A 22 -18.77 -16.80 18.32
CA ARG A 22 -18.08 -16.53 17.08
C ARG A 22 -18.37 -15.06 16.78
N CYS A 23 -17.57 -14.18 17.36
CA CYS A 23 -17.22 -12.98 16.64
C CYS A 23 -16.52 -13.46 15.37
N THR A 24 -17.29 -13.63 14.29
CA THR A 24 -16.71 -13.34 12.98
C THR A 24 -16.19 -11.92 13.09
N PRO A 25 -14.87 -11.66 13.01
CA PRO A 25 -14.43 -10.29 12.86
C PRO A 25 -15.17 -9.77 11.65
N ASP A 26 -15.88 -8.66 11.86
CA ASP A 26 -16.48 -7.91 10.78
C ASP A 26 -15.29 -7.43 9.94
N THR A 27 -14.87 -8.23 8.96
CA THR A 27 -13.99 -7.76 7.90
C THR A 27 -14.83 -6.84 7.04
N THR A 28 -15.25 -5.72 7.62
CA THR A 28 -15.42 -4.48 6.87
C THR A 28 -14.14 -4.39 6.05
N GLY A 29 -14.29 -4.41 4.72
CA GLY A 29 -13.17 -4.35 3.79
C GLY A 29 -12.52 -2.98 3.86
N ILE A 30 -11.86 -2.68 4.98
CA ILE A 30 -11.11 -1.44 5.19
C ILE A 30 -9.97 -1.50 4.20
N LYS A 31 -10.12 -0.79 3.09
CA LYS A 31 -9.04 -0.60 2.12
C LYS A 31 -7.93 0.14 2.88
N PRO A 32 -6.69 -0.39 2.92
CA PRO A 32 -5.59 0.29 3.59
C PRO A 32 -5.41 1.68 3.00
N SER A 33 -4.99 2.64 3.83
CA SER A 33 -4.65 3.98 3.36
C SER A 33 -3.52 3.93 2.34
N THR A 34 -3.35 4.96 1.53
CA THR A 34 -2.23 5.03 0.58
C THR A 34 -0.90 5.02 1.31
N GLU A 35 -0.81 5.74 2.43
CA GLU A 35 0.34 5.73 3.34
C GLU A 35 0.66 4.31 3.86
N ASP A 36 -0.34 3.57 4.35
CA ASP A 36 -0.17 2.17 4.76
C ASP A 36 0.37 1.30 3.62
N VAL A 37 -0.16 1.48 2.41
CA VAL A 37 0.27 0.71 1.24
C VAL A 37 1.72 1.05 0.88
N LEU A 38 2.08 2.33 0.87
CA LEU A 38 3.42 2.81 0.54
C LEU A 38 4.48 2.27 1.51
N ILE A 39 4.25 2.37 2.82
CA ILE A 39 5.23 2.01 3.85
C ILE A 39 5.45 0.49 3.96
N ARG A 40 4.42 -0.32 3.67
CA ARG A 40 4.51 -1.79 3.80
C ARG A 40 5.29 -2.47 2.68
N ASN A 41 5.56 -1.77 1.59
CA ASN A 41 6.08 -2.36 0.37
C ASN A 41 7.38 -1.72 -0.08
N THR A 42 8.15 -2.48 -0.87
CA THR A 42 9.24 -1.95 -1.69
C THR A 42 8.74 -1.72 -3.10
N TRP A 43 9.00 -0.54 -3.64
CA TRP A 43 8.42 -0.10 -4.91
C TRP A 43 9.46 0.01 -6.01
N ALA A 44 9.23 -0.64 -7.15
CA ALA A 44 9.98 -0.36 -8.36
C ALA A 44 9.28 0.75 -9.15
N ILE A 45 10.06 1.61 -9.79
CA ILE A 45 9.52 2.54 -10.80
C ILE A 45 9.17 1.70 -12.04
N ASP A 46 7.87 1.58 -12.30
CA ASP A 46 7.35 0.76 -13.39
C ASP A 46 7.18 1.55 -14.67
N TYR A 47 6.89 2.85 -14.55
CA TYR A 47 6.76 3.74 -15.70
C TYR A 47 7.04 5.18 -15.31
N TYR A 48 7.75 5.91 -16.17
CA TYR A 48 7.96 7.34 -16.02
C TYR A 48 7.95 8.03 -17.38
N TYR A 49 7.05 9.00 -17.54
CA TYR A 49 6.95 9.82 -18.75
C TYR A 49 7.03 11.30 -18.42
N HIS A 50 7.97 11.99 -19.06
CA HIS A 50 8.10 13.43 -19.01
C HIS A 50 8.55 13.92 -20.40
N ASN A 51 7.58 14.37 -21.22
CA ASN A 51 7.75 14.71 -22.64
C ASN A 51 8.18 13.54 -23.56
N GLN A 52 8.79 12.51 -22.99
CA GLN A 52 9.19 11.25 -23.61
C GLN A 52 9.18 10.16 -22.54
N ASP A 53 9.17 8.89 -22.96
CA ASP A 53 9.34 7.76 -22.06
C ASP A 53 10.77 7.73 -21.52
N MET A 54 10.91 7.84 -20.19
CA MET A 54 12.18 7.76 -19.49
C MET A 54 12.23 6.58 -18.53
N THR A 55 11.34 5.60 -18.67
CA THR A 55 11.23 4.43 -17.78
C THR A 55 12.58 3.71 -17.62
N ASN A 56 13.35 3.59 -18.69
CA ASN A 56 14.66 2.94 -18.68
C ASN A 56 15.69 3.66 -17.80
N SER A 57 15.57 4.97 -17.60
CA SER A 57 16.45 5.74 -16.71
C SER A 57 16.32 5.31 -15.24
N PHE A 58 15.18 4.71 -14.89
CA PHE A 58 14.86 4.24 -13.55
C PHE A 58 14.95 2.71 -13.41
N GLY A 59 15.48 2.02 -14.42
CA GLY A 59 15.64 0.57 -14.41
C GLY A 59 16.33 0.07 -13.13
N SER A 60 15.80 -1.01 -12.55
CA SER A 60 16.25 -1.64 -11.30
C SER A 60 16.20 -0.79 -10.02
N SER A 61 15.72 0.45 -10.11
CA SER A 61 15.56 1.31 -8.94
C SER A 61 14.47 0.81 -8.00
N LYS A 62 14.62 1.12 -6.71
CA LYS A 62 13.62 0.86 -5.68
C LYS A 62 13.37 2.11 -4.85
N ILE A 63 12.14 2.29 -4.40
CA ILE A 63 11.74 3.33 -3.46
C ILE A 63 11.21 2.66 -2.19
N LEU A 64 11.70 3.11 -1.04
CA LEU A 64 11.32 2.65 0.28
C LEU A 64 10.73 3.82 1.06
N PHE A 65 9.50 3.68 1.53
CA PHE A 65 8.81 4.67 2.35
C PHE A 65 8.84 4.24 3.82
N SER A 66 8.92 5.20 4.72
CA SER A 66 8.85 4.95 6.16
C SER A 66 7.80 5.84 6.82
N ASN A 67 7.26 5.38 7.94
CA ASN A 67 6.28 6.12 8.76
C ASN A 67 6.86 7.36 9.46
N SER A 68 8.18 7.56 9.43
CA SER A 68 8.82 8.78 9.96
C SER A 68 8.82 9.93 8.95
N GLY A 69 8.29 9.72 7.74
CA GLY A 69 8.39 10.68 6.64
C GLY A 69 9.73 10.60 5.89
N ALA A 70 10.59 9.63 6.17
CA ALA A 70 11.80 9.39 5.38
C ALA A 70 11.50 8.50 4.15
N VAL A 71 12.12 8.81 3.02
CA VAL A 71 12.07 8.00 1.79
C VAL A 71 13.48 7.70 1.31
N GLY A 72 13.72 6.49 0.80
CA GLY A 72 14.98 6.08 0.22
C GLY A 72 14.81 5.67 -1.23
N TYR A 73 15.63 6.21 -2.13
CA TYR A 73 15.77 5.73 -3.51
C TYR A 73 17.05 4.88 -3.62
N LEU A 74 16.90 3.63 -4.01
CA LEU A 74 17.97 2.65 -4.09
C LEU A 74 18.23 2.30 -5.54
N LYS A 75 19.48 2.43 -6.00
CA LYS A 75 19.91 2.01 -7.33
C LYS A 75 21.39 1.66 -7.29
N ASP A 76 21.77 0.53 -7.90
CA ASP A 76 23.16 0.08 -8.01
C ASP A 76 23.92 0.02 -6.65
N GLY A 77 23.20 -0.34 -5.58
CA GLY A 77 23.76 -0.42 -4.22
C GLY A 77 23.93 0.93 -3.51
N LEU A 78 23.61 2.05 -4.16
CA LEU A 78 23.58 3.38 -3.57
C LEU A 78 22.18 3.71 -3.06
N THR A 79 22.11 4.35 -1.91
CA THR A 79 20.86 4.87 -1.32
C THR A 79 20.90 6.39 -1.30
N VAL A 80 19.95 7.01 -1.99
CA VAL A 80 19.68 8.45 -1.90
C VAL A 80 18.55 8.65 -0.90
N ALA A 81 18.85 9.28 0.23
CA ALA A 81 17.87 9.61 1.24
C ALA A 81 17.07 10.86 0.87
N GLY A 82 15.85 10.95 1.38
CA GLY A 82 14.95 12.07 1.20
C GLY A 82 13.83 12.09 2.23
N THR A 83 12.90 13.00 2.02
CA THR A 83 11.66 13.09 2.78
C THR A 83 10.45 12.88 1.86
N TRP A 84 9.36 12.42 2.45
CA TRP A 84 8.07 12.34 1.79
C TRP A 84 6.94 12.74 2.73
N ASN A 85 5.81 13.12 2.17
CA ASN A 85 4.60 13.42 2.92
C ASN A 85 3.35 13.04 2.11
N ASN A 86 2.29 12.65 2.81
CA ASN A 86 0.95 12.50 2.26
C ASN A 86 0.07 13.70 2.68
N SER A 87 -0.68 14.26 1.74
CA SER A 87 -1.59 15.37 1.99
C SER A 87 -2.79 15.32 1.06
N VAL A 88 -3.79 16.15 1.31
CA VAL A 88 -4.91 16.36 0.40
C VAL A 88 -4.96 17.82 -0.04
N ASP A 89 -5.28 18.05 -1.31
CA ASP A 89 -5.49 19.40 -1.81
C ASP A 89 -6.90 19.93 -1.50
N ALA A 90 -7.17 21.19 -1.88
CA ALA A 90 -8.47 21.82 -1.69
C ALA A 90 -9.63 21.14 -2.46
N SER A 91 -9.32 20.30 -3.45
CA SER A 91 -10.27 19.49 -4.21
C SER A 91 -10.37 18.05 -3.69
N ASN A 92 -9.80 17.76 -2.52
CA ASN A 92 -9.70 16.42 -1.91
C ASN A 92 -8.94 15.38 -2.75
N ASN A 93 -8.04 15.81 -3.64
CA ASN A 93 -7.12 14.87 -4.28
C ASN A 93 -5.97 14.53 -3.33
N GLU A 94 -5.60 13.26 -3.27
CA GLU A 94 -4.45 12.79 -2.50
C GLU A 94 -3.13 13.14 -3.23
N LEU A 95 -2.20 13.72 -2.48
CA LEU A 95 -0.91 14.21 -2.95
C LEU A 95 0.24 13.56 -2.17
N ILE A 96 1.18 12.97 -2.90
CA ILE A 96 2.43 12.44 -2.36
C ILE A 96 3.57 13.36 -2.76
N THR A 97 4.12 14.09 -1.81
CA THR A 97 5.29 14.95 -2.05
C THR A 97 6.56 14.16 -1.80
N LEU A 98 7.49 14.15 -2.75
CA LEU A 98 8.81 13.54 -2.64
C LEU A 98 9.89 14.61 -2.68
N GLN A 99 10.94 14.44 -1.87
CA GLN A 99 12.11 15.30 -1.86
C GLN A 99 13.38 14.50 -1.54
N PHE A 100 14.10 14.06 -2.55
CA PHE A 100 15.40 13.40 -2.46
C PHE A 100 16.55 14.41 -2.38
N ASN A 101 17.54 14.12 -1.53
CA ASN A 101 18.73 14.93 -1.32
C ASN A 101 19.82 14.52 -2.32
N THR A 102 19.74 14.99 -3.56
CA THR A 102 20.62 14.57 -4.64
C THR A 102 20.84 15.64 -5.70
N THR A 103 21.93 15.52 -6.44
CA THR A 103 22.24 16.29 -7.66
C THR A 103 22.03 15.48 -8.94
N ASP A 104 21.65 14.19 -8.84
CA ASP A 104 21.34 13.36 -10.00
C ASP A 104 20.12 13.90 -10.76
N ALA A 105 20.31 14.22 -12.04
CA ALA A 105 19.30 14.87 -12.86
C ALA A 105 18.02 14.03 -13.04
N ASN A 106 18.11 12.69 -13.03
CA ASN A 106 16.95 11.81 -13.16
C ASN A 106 16.20 11.71 -11.84
N ILE A 107 16.90 11.54 -10.72
CA ILE A 107 16.27 11.43 -9.41
C ILE A 107 15.63 12.77 -9.01
N ILE A 108 16.23 13.91 -9.39
CA ILE A 108 15.64 15.24 -9.21
C ILE A 108 14.27 15.35 -9.89
N GLN A 109 14.02 14.65 -11.00
CA GLN A 109 12.70 14.68 -11.66
C GLN A 109 11.58 14.07 -10.80
N LEU A 110 11.94 13.27 -9.79
CA LEU A 110 10.99 12.71 -8.83
C LEU A 110 10.61 13.70 -7.71
N ASN A 111 11.38 14.79 -7.52
CA ASN A 111 11.17 15.79 -6.47
C ASN A 111 10.00 16.73 -6.82
N LYS A 112 8.78 16.23 -6.62
CA LYS A 112 7.53 16.88 -6.99
C LYS A 112 6.42 16.53 -5.99
N SER A 113 5.30 17.25 -6.09
CA SER A 113 4.03 16.85 -5.47
C SER A 113 3.22 16.06 -6.48
N TRP A 114 3.05 14.77 -6.21
CA TRP A 114 2.44 13.80 -7.11
C TRP A 114 0.98 13.56 -6.74
N ARG A 115 0.06 13.89 -7.65
CA ARG A 115 -1.36 13.61 -7.44
C ARG A 115 -1.65 12.15 -7.76
N LEU A 116 -2.21 11.43 -6.80
CA LEU A 116 -2.62 10.04 -6.98
C LEU A 116 -3.83 9.97 -7.91
N THR A 117 -3.77 9.10 -8.92
CA THR A 117 -4.85 8.90 -9.92
C THR A 117 -5.37 7.49 -9.97
N ASP A 118 -4.54 6.50 -9.65
CA ASP A 118 -4.97 5.12 -9.53
C ASP A 118 -4.19 4.40 -8.42
N ARG A 119 -4.87 3.49 -7.73
CA ARG A 119 -4.31 2.74 -6.59
C ARG A 119 -4.91 1.37 -6.41
N THR A 120 -4.02 0.40 -6.43
CA THR A 120 -4.22 -0.98 -5.97
C THR A 120 -3.30 -1.28 -4.79
N SER A 121 -3.29 -2.52 -4.30
CA SER A 121 -2.32 -2.96 -3.28
C SER A 121 -0.90 -3.15 -3.83
N SER A 122 -0.75 -3.26 -5.16
CA SER A 122 0.52 -3.60 -5.82
C SER A 122 0.99 -2.56 -6.85
N SER A 123 0.22 -1.50 -7.08
CA SER A 123 0.53 -0.45 -8.05
C SER A 123 -0.12 0.87 -7.66
N LEU A 124 0.63 1.96 -7.78
CA LEU A 124 0.16 3.32 -7.63
C LEU A 124 0.56 4.14 -8.85
N GLN A 125 -0.39 4.90 -9.37
CA GLN A 125 -0.17 5.81 -10.49
C GLN A 125 -0.42 7.24 -10.06
N PHE A 126 0.52 8.10 -10.43
CA PHE A 126 0.52 9.50 -10.13
C PHE A 126 0.62 10.33 -11.39
N VAL A 127 0.09 11.55 -11.30
CA VAL A 127 0.28 12.59 -12.29
C VAL A 127 0.76 13.85 -11.61
N GLU A 128 1.59 14.61 -12.32
CA GLU A 128 1.88 15.99 -12.00
C GLU A 128 1.59 16.81 -13.26
N THR A 129 0.90 17.94 -13.07
CA THR A 129 0.56 18.86 -14.15
C THR A 129 1.14 20.22 -13.81
N ASP A 130 2.24 20.57 -14.46
CA ASP A 130 2.89 21.88 -14.29
C ASP A 130 2.19 23.01 -15.08
N GLY A 131 0.93 22.80 -15.48
CA GLY A 131 0.15 23.68 -16.35
C GLY A 131 0.42 23.52 -17.84
N THR A 132 1.55 22.90 -18.23
CA THR A 132 1.94 22.71 -19.64
C THR A 132 2.26 21.27 -20.02
N THR A 133 2.74 20.47 -19.07
CA THR A 133 3.21 19.11 -19.28
C THR A 133 2.49 18.17 -18.33
N ASN A 134 2.00 17.05 -18.87
CA ASN A 134 1.50 15.95 -18.07
C ASN A 134 2.63 14.96 -17.84
N ILE A 135 3.08 14.88 -16.59
CA ILE A 135 4.08 13.91 -16.17
C ILE A 135 3.35 12.73 -15.55
N LEU A 136 3.65 11.52 -16.01
CA LEU A 136 3.05 10.29 -15.48
C LEU A 136 4.13 9.46 -14.79
N PHE A 137 3.84 9.09 -13.56
CA PHE A 137 4.73 8.30 -12.71
C PHE A 137 3.97 7.12 -12.13
N ARG A 138 4.46 5.90 -12.37
CA ARG A 138 3.85 4.68 -11.82
C ARG A 138 4.90 3.88 -11.09
N ILE A 139 4.51 3.41 -9.90
CA ILE A 139 5.29 2.46 -9.11
C ILE A 139 4.50 1.18 -8.91
N LYS A 140 5.21 0.06 -8.86
CA LYS A 140 4.63 -1.25 -8.52
C LYS A 140 5.46 -1.96 -7.46
N THR A 141 4.82 -2.84 -6.70
CA THR A 141 5.52 -3.68 -5.74
C THR A 141 6.53 -4.56 -6.46
N GLN A 142 7.72 -4.70 -5.88
CA GLN A 142 8.72 -5.67 -6.33
C GLN A 142 8.33 -7.10 -5.94
#